data_AF-A0A2S6CNH9-F1
#
_entry.id   AF-A0A2S6CNH9-F1
#
_cell.length_a   1.000
_cell.length_b   1.000
_cell.length_c   1.000
_cell.angle_alpha   90.00
_cell.angle_beta   90.00
_cell.angle_gamma   90.00
#
_symmetry.space_group_name_H-M   'P 1'
#
loop_
_entity.id
_entity.type
_entity.pdbx_description
1 polymer ?
#
loop_
_entity_poly.entity_id
_entity_poly.type
_entity_poly.pdbx_seq_one_letter_code
_entity_poly.pdbx_strand_id
1 'polypeptide(L)'
;MSYNEKGRNPAHHGSFRHRSFEFRDLILVACAAVAGTLASLLLFSFLYSWLWPSSFIPNLPFNTLKTWIQNDDYVESADWAKKWNALMPHDMGFVEVPDPSRYGLTGGFPLNSTFVTDADGHRLESQPRPKAEAYCLSVMHQLHCLTIIKEQFEKYRNGAKDSTIDHHTPHCFDYLRQAVMCSADMSLERAILDDHGNVELAVDGWGNQHKCRSWEAVQAFAARNGITTGRGGSKLEGFEHMHEGHR
;
A
#
# COMPACT_ATOMS: atom_id res chain seq x y z
N MET A 1 10.70 -108.02 -12.29
CA MET A 1 11.43 -107.43 -11.15
C MET A 1 11.41 -105.92 -11.34
N SER A 2 10.82 -105.21 -10.38
CA SER A 2 10.72 -103.74 -10.33
C SER A 2 12.12 -103.12 -10.19
N TYR A 3 12.39 -101.96 -10.79
CA TYR A 3 12.60 -100.73 -10.02
C TYR A 3 12.52 -99.47 -10.90
N ASN A 4 12.03 -98.44 -10.24
CA ASN A 4 11.62 -97.11 -10.67
C ASN A 4 12.82 -96.15 -10.58
N GLU A 5 12.89 -95.10 -11.41
CA GLU A 5 13.39 -93.81 -10.93
C GLU A 5 12.87 -92.62 -11.75
N LYS A 6 12.37 -91.63 -11.01
CA LYS A 6 11.72 -90.41 -11.46
C LYS A 6 12.73 -89.32 -11.81
N GLY A 7 12.38 -88.51 -12.80
CA GLY A 7 12.34 -87.05 -12.64
C GLY A 7 13.49 -86.23 -13.21
N ARG A 8 13.19 -85.47 -14.27
CA ARG A 8 13.64 -84.08 -14.43
C ARG A 8 12.80 -83.35 -15.49
N ASN A 9 12.05 -82.32 -15.09
CA ASN A 9 11.35 -81.41 -16.00
C ASN A 9 12.37 -80.47 -16.68
N PRO A 10 12.22 -80.14 -17.97
CA PRO A 10 13.08 -79.15 -18.63
C PRO A 10 12.72 -77.72 -18.18
N ALA A 11 13.76 -76.92 -17.97
CA ALA A 11 13.64 -75.51 -17.60
C ALA A 11 13.04 -74.69 -18.76
N HIS A 12 11.96 -73.95 -18.49
CA HIS A 12 11.43 -72.94 -19.40
C HIS A 12 12.37 -71.75 -19.45
N HIS A 13 13.16 -71.62 -20.52
CA HIS A 13 13.85 -70.39 -20.86
C HIS A 13 12.83 -69.36 -21.39
N GLY A 14 12.35 -68.50 -20.49
CA GLY A 14 11.62 -67.30 -20.88
C GLY A 14 12.56 -66.32 -21.59
N SER A 15 12.35 -66.12 -22.89
CA SER A 15 13.02 -65.07 -23.68
C SER A 15 12.57 -63.70 -23.17
N PHE A 16 13.46 -63.01 -22.45
CA PHE A 16 13.28 -61.60 -22.10
C PHE A 16 13.56 -60.76 -23.36
N ARG A 17 12.51 -60.31 -24.05
CA ARG A 17 12.62 -59.32 -25.12
C ARG A 17 13.05 -57.98 -24.52
N HIS A 18 14.34 -57.63 -24.67
CA HIS A 18 14.79 -56.25 -24.51
C HIS A 18 14.09 -55.38 -25.57
N ARG A 19 13.19 -54.48 -25.15
CA ARG A 19 12.71 -53.42 -26.04
C ARG A 19 13.84 -52.38 -26.18
N SER A 20 14.28 -52.13 -27.41
CA SER A 20 15.14 -50.99 -27.73
C SER A 20 14.35 -49.70 -27.53
N PHE A 21 14.95 -48.71 -26.89
CA PHE A 21 14.37 -47.38 -26.74
C PHE A 21 14.55 -46.66 -28.09
N GLU A 22 13.47 -46.46 -28.82
CA GLU A 22 13.51 -45.87 -30.17
C GLU A 22 13.49 -44.34 -30.07
N PHE A 23 13.97 -43.63 -31.09
CA PHE A 23 13.93 -42.15 -31.14
C PHE A 23 12.50 -41.59 -30.95
N ARG A 24 11.48 -42.35 -31.39
CA ARG A 24 10.06 -42.03 -31.16
C ARG A 24 9.69 -42.02 -29.68
N ASP A 25 10.24 -42.93 -28.88
CA ASP A 25 9.99 -42.99 -27.44
C ASP A 25 10.62 -41.77 -26.74
N LEU A 26 11.78 -41.32 -27.22
CA LEU A 26 12.44 -40.09 -26.74
C LEU A 26 11.59 -38.84 -27.03
N ILE A 27 11.02 -38.74 -28.24
CA ILE A 27 10.09 -37.65 -28.60
C ILE A 27 8.84 -37.68 -27.72
N LEU A 28 8.24 -38.85 -27.50
CA LEU A 28 7.04 -38.98 -26.66
C LEU A 28 7.31 -38.57 -25.21
N VAL A 29 8.45 -38.97 -24.64
CA VAL A 29 8.86 -38.56 -23.29
C VAL A 29 9.08 -37.04 -23.22
N ALA A 30 9.75 -36.46 -24.23
CA ALA A 30 9.97 -35.01 -24.29
C ALA A 30 8.64 -34.24 -24.40
N CYS A 31 7.73 -34.66 -25.27
CA CYS A 31 6.39 -34.06 -25.40
C CYS A 31 5.58 -34.17 -24.10
N ALA A 32 5.62 -35.32 -23.43
CA ALA A 32 4.94 -35.52 -22.14
C ALA A 32 5.51 -34.62 -21.05
N ALA A 33 6.85 -34.46 -21.00
CA ALA A 33 7.50 -33.56 -20.04
C ALA A 33 7.11 -32.09 -20.29
N VAL A 34 7.14 -31.64 -21.56
CA VAL A 34 6.73 -30.28 -21.93
C VAL A 34 5.25 -30.06 -21.60
N ALA A 35 4.35 -30.98 -21.98
CA ALA A 35 2.94 -30.88 -21.66
C ALA A 35 2.69 -30.84 -20.14
N GLY A 36 3.40 -31.66 -19.37
CA GLY A 36 3.34 -31.66 -17.90
C GLY A 36 3.78 -30.32 -17.31
N THR A 37 4.92 -29.79 -17.74
CA THR A 37 5.40 -28.47 -17.26
C THR A 37 4.46 -27.33 -17.64
N LEU A 38 3.91 -27.31 -18.85
CA LEU A 38 2.91 -26.32 -19.27
C LEU A 38 1.63 -26.42 -18.45
N ALA A 39 1.14 -27.63 -18.19
CA ALA A 39 -0.03 -27.85 -17.33
C ALA A 39 0.21 -27.35 -15.90
N SER A 40 1.39 -27.63 -15.32
CA SER A 40 1.76 -27.11 -14.00
C SER A 40 1.87 -25.59 -13.96
N LEU A 41 2.43 -24.95 -14.99
CA LEU A 41 2.52 -23.49 -15.08
C LEU A 41 1.14 -22.84 -15.25
N LEU A 42 0.24 -23.45 -16.02
CA LEU A 42 -1.14 -22.97 -16.17
C LEU A 42 -1.93 -23.12 -14.87
N LEU A 43 -1.79 -24.25 -14.18
CA LEU A 43 -2.38 -24.46 -12.85
C LEU A 43 -1.83 -23.46 -11.83
N PHE A 44 -0.51 -23.23 -11.82
CA PHE A 44 0.11 -22.25 -10.94
C PHE A 44 -0.37 -20.83 -11.25
N SER A 45 -0.45 -20.45 -12.52
CA SER A 45 -0.96 -19.14 -12.95
C SER A 45 -2.42 -18.95 -12.54
N PHE A 46 -3.27 -19.96 -12.78
CA PHE A 46 -4.69 -19.93 -12.38
C PHE A 46 -4.84 -19.81 -10.86
N LEU A 47 -4.11 -20.63 -10.09
CA LEU A 47 -4.09 -20.56 -8.62
C LEU A 47 -3.53 -19.22 -8.13
N TYR A 48 -2.49 -18.68 -8.77
CA TYR A 48 -1.89 -17.40 -8.42
C TYR A 48 -2.86 -16.25 -8.66
N SER A 49 -3.49 -16.15 -9.83
CA SER A 49 -4.50 -15.12 -10.11
C SER A 49 -5.74 -15.23 -9.21
N TRP A 50 -6.08 -16.43 -8.74
CA TRP A 50 -7.18 -16.63 -7.79
C TRP A 50 -6.79 -16.27 -6.35
N LEU A 51 -5.55 -16.54 -5.95
CA LEU A 51 -5.03 -16.23 -4.61
C LEU A 51 -4.55 -14.78 -4.48
N TRP A 52 -4.21 -14.12 -5.59
CA TRP A 52 -3.68 -12.76 -5.63
C TRP A 52 -4.58 -11.93 -6.53
N PRO A 53 -5.64 -11.32 -5.95
CA PRO A 53 -6.46 -10.37 -6.67
C PRO A 53 -5.59 -9.28 -7.30
N SER A 54 -5.95 -8.84 -8.50
CA SER A 54 -5.33 -7.66 -9.09
C SER A 54 -5.40 -6.50 -8.09
N SER A 55 -4.39 -5.65 -8.04
CA SER A 55 -4.48 -4.40 -7.26
C SER A 55 -5.41 -3.44 -7.99
N PHE A 56 -6.36 -2.82 -7.27
CA PHE A 56 -7.15 -1.71 -7.82
C PHE A 56 -6.26 -0.51 -8.13
N ILE A 57 -5.35 -0.19 -7.21
CA ILE A 57 -4.41 0.91 -7.36
C ILE A 57 -3.34 0.51 -8.38
N PRO A 58 -3.15 1.29 -9.47
CA PRO A 58 -2.10 1.03 -10.43
C PRO A 58 -0.72 1.19 -9.77
N ASN A 59 0.29 0.53 -10.32
CA ASN A 59 1.67 0.70 -9.86
C ASN A 59 2.21 2.06 -10.33
N LEU A 60 1.97 3.11 -9.53
CA LEU A 60 2.50 4.44 -9.77
C LEU A 60 4.02 4.43 -9.48
N PRO A 61 4.87 4.80 -10.44
CA PRO A 61 6.31 4.67 -10.28
C PRO A 61 6.89 5.74 -9.35
N PHE A 62 7.79 5.34 -8.46
CA PHE A 62 8.68 6.24 -7.71
C PHE A 62 9.89 6.63 -8.58
N ASN A 63 9.65 7.32 -9.70
CA ASN A 63 10.69 7.64 -10.69
C ASN A 63 10.86 9.14 -10.97
N THR A 64 10.10 9.99 -10.30
CA THR A 64 10.24 11.45 -10.43
C THR A 64 11.22 11.96 -9.38
N LEU A 65 12.42 12.34 -9.80
CA LEU A 65 13.34 13.08 -8.94
C LEU A 65 12.78 14.48 -8.71
N LYS A 66 12.45 14.79 -7.45
CA LYS A 66 11.89 16.08 -7.05
C LYS A 66 12.83 16.75 -6.04
N THR A 67 13.37 17.89 -6.43
CA THR A 67 14.00 18.83 -5.50
C THR A 67 12.94 19.86 -5.09
N TRP A 68 12.67 19.96 -3.80
CA TRP A 68 11.80 21.00 -3.26
C TRP A 68 12.61 22.27 -3.08
N ILE A 69 12.13 23.35 -3.69
CA ILE A 69 12.66 24.70 -3.47
C ILE A 69 11.70 25.45 -2.56
N GLN A 70 12.21 26.38 -1.77
CA GLN A 70 11.36 27.22 -0.93
C GLN A 70 10.27 27.87 -1.77
N ASN A 71 9.03 27.74 -1.30
CA ASN A 71 7.86 28.30 -1.94
C ASN A 71 6.93 28.86 -0.87
N ASP A 72 6.90 30.19 -0.79
CA ASP A 72 6.16 30.90 0.26
C ASP A 72 4.64 30.72 0.14
N ASP A 73 4.12 30.27 -1.02
CA ASP A 73 2.70 29.88 -1.19
C ASP A 73 2.28 28.81 -0.18
N TYR A 74 3.20 27.93 0.20
CA TYR A 74 2.92 26.82 1.14
C TYR A 74 3.41 27.11 2.56
N VAL A 75 4.17 28.17 2.76
CA VAL A 75 4.78 28.52 4.06
C VAL A 75 4.02 29.68 4.71
N GLU A 76 4.10 30.88 4.12
CA GLU A 76 3.69 32.14 4.76
C GLU A 76 2.60 32.92 4.01
N SER A 77 2.18 32.49 2.82
CA SER A 77 1.18 33.23 2.04
C SER A 77 -0.10 33.50 2.84
N ALA A 78 -0.68 34.70 2.68
CA ALA A 78 -1.97 35.05 3.26
C ALA A 78 -3.11 34.13 2.77
N ASP A 79 -2.99 33.55 1.57
CA ASP A 79 -3.95 32.61 0.99
C ASP A 79 -3.52 31.13 1.10
N TRP A 80 -2.58 30.80 2.01
CA TRP A 80 -2.02 29.44 2.14
C TRP A 80 -3.10 28.35 2.21
N ALA A 81 -4.22 28.60 2.91
CA ALA A 81 -5.28 27.59 3.08
C ALA A 81 -5.89 27.19 1.73
N LYS A 82 -6.08 28.16 0.83
CA LYS A 82 -6.54 27.89 -0.55
C LYS A 82 -5.51 27.07 -1.33
N LYS A 83 -4.22 27.37 -1.16
CA LYS A 83 -3.12 26.68 -1.84
C LYS A 83 -2.97 25.23 -1.36
N TRP A 84 -3.12 25.00 -0.06
CA TRP A 84 -3.09 23.67 0.54
C TRP A 84 -4.32 22.84 0.16
N ASN A 85 -5.52 23.44 0.19
CA ASN A 85 -6.75 22.77 -0.25
C ASN A 85 -6.68 22.38 -1.73
N ALA A 86 -6.04 23.20 -2.58
CA ALA A 86 -5.84 22.90 -4.00
C ALA A 86 -4.91 21.72 -4.29
N LEU A 87 -4.20 21.19 -3.28
CA LEU A 87 -3.40 19.96 -3.42
C LEU A 87 -4.27 18.70 -3.39
N MET A 88 -5.48 18.80 -2.84
CA MET A 88 -6.43 17.70 -2.76
C MET A 88 -7.45 17.82 -3.91
N PRO A 89 -7.89 16.70 -4.49
CA PRO A 89 -8.98 16.71 -5.47
C PRO A 89 -10.29 17.10 -4.78
N HIS A 90 -11.30 17.45 -5.58
CA HIS A 90 -12.63 17.88 -5.11
C HIS A 90 -13.23 16.92 -4.06
N ASP A 91 -13.08 15.62 -4.25
CA ASP A 91 -13.66 14.59 -3.39
C ASP A 91 -12.78 14.26 -2.17
N MET A 92 -11.89 15.18 -1.77
CA MET A 92 -11.00 15.06 -0.59
C MET A 92 -10.10 13.82 -0.59
N GLY A 93 -9.97 13.16 -1.75
CA GLY A 93 -9.18 11.93 -1.92
C GLY A 93 -9.96 10.63 -1.89
N PHE A 94 -11.29 10.67 -1.80
CA PHE A 94 -12.12 9.49 -1.99
C PHE A 94 -12.10 9.05 -3.45
N VAL A 95 -11.90 7.75 -3.66
CA VAL A 95 -11.95 7.10 -4.96
C VAL A 95 -13.03 6.03 -4.95
N GLU A 96 -13.76 5.95 -6.05
CA GLU A 96 -14.72 4.89 -6.28
C GLU A 96 -14.03 3.60 -6.69
N VAL A 97 -14.38 2.51 -6.02
CA VAL A 97 -13.94 1.15 -6.35
C VAL A 97 -15.16 0.33 -6.79
N PRO A 98 -15.28 0.02 -8.10
CA PRO A 98 -16.33 -0.87 -8.59
C PRO A 98 -16.06 -2.32 -8.18
N ASP A 99 -17.01 -2.95 -7.50
CA ASP A 99 -16.93 -4.35 -7.01
C ASP A 99 -15.62 -4.62 -6.22
N PRO A 100 -15.46 -4.01 -5.02
CA PRO A 100 -14.22 -4.08 -4.22
C PRO A 100 -13.76 -5.51 -3.93
N SER A 101 -14.69 -6.47 -3.88
CA SER A 101 -14.43 -7.88 -3.67
C SER A 101 -13.45 -8.48 -4.70
N ARG A 102 -13.42 -7.94 -5.94
CA ARG A 102 -12.49 -8.36 -7.00
C ARG A 102 -11.03 -8.03 -6.72
N TYR A 103 -10.79 -7.10 -5.79
CA TYR A 103 -9.47 -6.65 -5.37
C TYR A 103 -9.14 -7.07 -3.93
N GLY A 104 -9.99 -7.92 -3.31
CA GLY A 104 -9.85 -8.31 -1.91
C GLY A 104 -10.13 -7.19 -0.91
N LEU A 105 -10.81 -6.12 -1.34
CA LEU A 105 -11.14 -4.96 -0.52
C LEU A 105 -12.51 -5.14 0.15
N THR A 106 -12.65 -4.60 1.35
CA THR A 106 -13.90 -4.60 2.12
C THR A 106 -14.00 -3.35 2.99
N GLY A 107 -15.22 -2.93 3.32
CA GLY A 107 -15.46 -1.87 4.30
C GLY A 107 -15.22 -0.47 3.77
N GLY A 108 -15.39 -0.24 2.46
CA GLY A 108 -15.55 1.11 1.94
C GLY A 108 -16.96 1.63 2.19
N PHE A 109 -17.17 2.91 1.91
CA PHE A 109 -18.49 3.53 2.03
C PHE A 109 -19.40 3.11 0.87
N PRO A 110 -20.56 2.46 1.09
CA PRO A 110 -21.42 2.00 0.01
C PRO A 110 -22.00 3.15 -0.83
N LEU A 111 -21.83 3.09 -2.15
CA LEU A 111 -22.32 4.11 -3.10
C LEU A 111 -23.69 3.78 -3.72
N ASN A 112 -24.44 2.86 -3.11
CA ASN A 112 -25.73 2.43 -3.63
C ASN A 112 -26.83 3.50 -3.55
N SER A 113 -26.63 4.53 -2.71
CA SER A 113 -27.62 5.56 -2.40
C SER A 113 -27.01 6.97 -2.47
N THR A 114 -26.06 7.18 -3.39
CA THR A 114 -25.38 8.47 -3.61
C THR A 114 -26.17 9.40 -4.51
N PHE A 115 -25.99 10.71 -4.30
CA PHE A 115 -26.69 11.78 -5.00
C PHE A 115 -25.69 12.88 -5.36
N VAL A 116 -25.90 13.53 -6.50
CA VAL A 116 -25.22 14.80 -6.81
C VAL A 116 -25.88 15.89 -5.98
N THR A 117 -25.06 16.68 -5.28
CA THR A 117 -25.52 17.86 -4.56
C THR A 117 -25.10 19.14 -5.28
N ASP A 118 -25.91 20.20 -5.16
CA ASP A 118 -25.46 21.56 -5.52
C ASP A 118 -24.44 22.09 -4.49
N ALA A 119 -23.97 23.32 -4.70
CA ALA A 119 -23.03 23.99 -3.80
C ALA A 119 -23.61 24.23 -2.40
N ASP A 120 -24.94 24.25 -2.27
CA ASP A 120 -25.67 24.46 -1.03
C ASP A 120 -26.04 23.12 -0.33
N GLY A 121 -25.66 21.98 -0.92
CA GLY A 121 -25.90 20.64 -0.38
C GLY A 121 -27.28 20.06 -0.73
N HIS A 122 -28.08 20.71 -1.58
CA HIS A 122 -29.36 20.17 -2.02
C HIS A 122 -29.16 19.05 -3.03
N ARG A 123 -29.96 17.98 -2.87
CA ARG A 123 -29.91 16.80 -3.74
C ARG A 123 -30.51 17.13 -5.09
N LEU A 124 -29.71 17.04 -6.14
CA LEU A 124 -30.11 17.30 -7.51
C LEU A 124 -30.53 16.01 -8.24
N GLU A 125 -29.68 14.98 -8.17
CA GLU A 125 -29.84 13.76 -8.97
C GLU A 125 -29.38 12.53 -8.20
N SER A 126 -30.14 11.43 -8.25
CA SER A 126 -29.69 10.14 -7.71
C SER A 126 -28.69 9.49 -8.67
N GLN A 127 -27.52 9.13 -8.15
CA GLN A 127 -26.51 8.38 -8.90
C GLN A 127 -26.13 7.11 -8.14
N PRO A 128 -27.05 6.15 -8.01
CA PRO A 128 -26.75 4.90 -7.33
C PRO A 128 -25.68 4.16 -8.13
N ARG A 129 -24.65 3.66 -7.45
CA ARG A 129 -23.60 2.83 -8.03
C ARG A 129 -23.65 1.46 -7.37
N PRO A 130 -24.51 0.55 -7.86
CA PRO A 130 -24.68 -0.77 -7.26
C PRO A 130 -23.33 -1.51 -7.22
N LYS A 131 -22.96 -2.02 -6.04
CA LYS A 131 -21.69 -2.73 -5.78
C LYS A 131 -20.42 -1.87 -5.83
N ALA A 132 -20.54 -0.54 -5.93
CA ALA A 132 -19.39 0.33 -5.76
C ALA A 132 -19.30 0.81 -4.31
N GLU A 133 -18.07 0.97 -3.84
CA GLU A 133 -17.77 1.57 -2.54
C GLU A 133 -16.72 2.68 -2.73
N ALA A 134 -16.75 3.69 -1.87
CA ALA A 134 -15.70 4.70 -1.80
C ALA A 134 -14.67 4.36 -0.72
N TYR A 135 -13.40 4.59 -1.04
CA TYR A 135 -12.26 4.46 -0.15
C TYR A 135 -11.43 5.74 -0.22
N CYS A 136 -10.83 6.19 0.89
CA CYS A 136 -9.97 7.36 0.88
C CYS A 136 -8.52 6.96 0.59
N LEU A 137 -7.80 7.70 -0.25
CA LEU A 137 -6.36 7.52 -0.40
C LEU A 137 -5.64 8.03 0.87
N SER A 138 -4.80 7.20 1.49
CA SER A 138 -4.07 7.57 2.71
C SER A 138 -3.26 8.85 2.57
N VAL A 139 -2.60 9.10 1.42
CA VAL A 139 -1.87 10.35 1.17
C VAL A 139 -2.78 11.59 1.26
N MET A 140 -4.04 11.47 0.81
CA MET A 140 -4.98 12.59 0.85
C MET A 140 -5.50 12.81 2.26
N HIS A 141 -5.78 11.73 3.01
CA HIS A 141 -6.11 11.83 4.43
C HIS A 141 -4.95 12.45 5.24
N GLN A 142 -3.71 12.04 4.99
CA GLN A 142 -2.51 12.62 5.61
C GLN A 142 -2.38 14.12 5.33
N LEU A 143 -2.59 14.55 4.08
CA LEU A 143 -2.59 15.97 3.71
C LEU A 143 -3.73 16.74 4.39
N HIS A 144 -4.93 16.16 4.44
CA HIS A 144 -6.09 16.76 5.12
C HIS A 144 -5.81 16.99 6.61
N CYS A 145 -5.33 15.97 7.33
CA CYS A 145 -4.96 16.10 8.74
C CYS A 145 -3.87 17.16 8.93
N LEU A 146 -2.83 17.15 8.10
CA LEU A 146 -1.75 18.15 8.20
C LEU A 146 -2.26 19.58 7.96
N THR A 147 -3.22 19.75 7.04
CA THR A 147 -3.87 21.04 6.77
C THR A 147 -4.67 21.52 7.98
N ILE A 148 -5.45 20.65 8.63
CA ILE A 148 -6.19 20.97 9.86
C ILE A 148 -5.23 21.41 10.97
N ILE A 149 -4.15 20.66 11.19
CA ILE A 149 -3.16 20.98 12.22
C ILE A 149 -2.52 22.34 11.94
N LYS A 150 -2.14 22.61 10.68
CA LYS A 150 -1.63 23.94 10.29
C LYS A 150 -2.69 25.02 10.52
N GLU A 151 -3.95 24.79 10.19
CA GLU A 151 -5.01 25.78 10.37
C GLU A 151 -5.20 26.16 11.85
N GLN A 152 -5.19 25.17 12.75
CA GLN A 152 -5.26 25.42 14.19
C GLN A 152 -4.04 26.20 14.69
N PHE A 153 -2.85 25.84 14.21
CA PHE A 153 -1.62 26.58 14.51
C PHE A 153 -1.69 28.04 14.05
N GLU A 154 -2.14 28.29 12.82
CA GLU A 154 -2.26 29.63 12.25
C GLU A 154 -3.30 30.49 12.99
N LYS A 155 -4.43 29.89 13.39
CA LYS A 155 -5.44 30.56 14.24
C LYS A 155 -4.86 30.95 15.58
N TYR A 156 -4.14 30.04 16.23
CA TYR A 156 -3.45 30.33 17.49
C TYR A 156 -2.40 31.43 17.31
N ARG A 157 -1.59 31.35 16.25
CA ARG A 157 -0.54 32.31 15.93
C ARG A 157 -1.07 33.72 15.72
N ASN A 158 -2.15 33.86 14.97
CA ASN A 158 -2.76 35.16 14.70
C ASN A 158 -3.46 35.76 15.94
N GLY A 159 -3.88 34.92 16.89
CA GLY A 159 -4.51 35.35 18.14
C GLY A 159 -3.53 35.63 19.29
N ALA A 160 -2.30 35.13 19.20
CA ALA A 160 -1.27 35.33 20.21
C ALA A 160 -0.70 36.78 20.13
N LYS A 161 -0.64 37.46 21.28
CA LYS A 161 -0.03 38.80 21.39
C LYS A 161 1.49 38.78 21.53
N ASP A 162 2.08 37.59 21.62
CA ASP A 162 3.50 37.41 21.89
C ASP A 162 4.26 37.21 20.58
N SER A 163 5.28 38.03 20.33
CA SER A 163 6.07 38.02 19.09
C SER A 163 7.14 36.93 19.07
N THR A 164 7.06 35.95 19.98
CA THR A 164 8.01 34.83 20.09
C THR A 164 7.62 33.63 19.22
N ILE A 165 6.60 33.76 18.37
CA ILE A 165 6.17 32.65 17.52
C ILE A 165 7.26 32.37 16.49
N ASP A 166 7.83 31.18 16.65
CA ASP A 166 8.94 30.66 15.89
C ASP A 166 8.68 30.63 14.38
N HIS A 167 9.51 31.35 13.63
CA HIS A 167 9.52 31.37 12.16
C HIS A 167 9.76 29.98 11.55
N HIS A 168 10.31 29.01 12.28
CA HIS A 168 10.54 27.67 11.75
C HIS A 168 9.25 26.84 11.63
N THR A 169 8.21 27.12 12.43
CA THR A 169 7.01 26.26 12.45
C THR A 169 6.28 26.22 11.09
N PRO A 170 6.06 27.36 10.39
CA PRO A 170 5.53 27.34 9.03
C PRO A 170 6.36 26.48 8.05
N HIS A 171 7.69 26.55 8.13
CA HIS A 171 8.58 25.72 7.32
C HIS A 171 8.50 24.23 7.68
N CYS A 172 8.31 23.89 8.96
CA CYS A 172 8.08 22.51 9.40
C CYS A 172 6.81 21.92 8.76
N PHE A 173 5.72 22.68 8.69
CA PHE A 173 4.51 22.24 8.00
C PHE A 173 4.76 21.98 6.51
N ASP A 174 5.45 22.88 5.83
CA ASP A 174 5.80 22.66 4.42
C ASP A 174 6.72 21.45 4.26
N TYR A 175 7.70 21.24 5.14
CA TYR A 175 8.57 20.07 5.13
C TYR A 175 7.80 18.74 5.29
N LEU A 176 6.82 18.70 6.20
CA LEU A 176 5.95 17.52 6.36
C LEU A 176 5.07 17.30 5.12
N ARG A 177 4.54 18.38 4.54
CA ARG A 177 3.77 18.30 3.28
C ARG A 177 4.62 17.73 2.15
N GLN A 178 5.88 18.15 2.03
CA GLN A 178 6.84 17.61 1.06
C GLN A 178 7.07 16.11 1.30
N ALA A 179 7.23 15.67 2.56
CA ALA A 179 7.42 14.27 2.91
C ALA A 179 6.21 13.40 2.56
N VAL A 180 5.00 13.88 2.86
CA VAL A 180 3.73 13.22 2.52
C VAL A 180 3.59 13.09 1.00
N MET A 181 3.80 14.18 0.24
CA MET A 181 3.70 14.15 -1.23
C MET A 181 4.80 13.33 -1.90
N CYS A 182 6.00 13.29 -1.34
CA CYS A 182 7.11 12.51 -1.89
C CYS A 182 6.93 11.00 -1.65
N SER A 183 6.37 10.63 -0.50
CA SER A 183 6.14 9.22 -0.15
C SER A 183 4.82 8.69 -0.71
N ALA A 184 3.82 9.56 -0.85
CA ALA A 184 2.51 9.34 -1.45
C ALA A 184 1.94 7.95 -1.14
N ASP A 185 1.51 7.73 0.09
CA ASP A 185 0.88 6.47 0.47
C ASP A 185 -0.45 6.26 -0.28
N MET A 186 -0.43 5.36 -1.26
CA MET A 186 -1.56 5.06 -2.12
C MET A 186 -2.49 3.98 -1.55
N SER A 187 -2.32 3.59 -0.28
CA SER A 187 -3.24 2.67 0.38
C SER A 187 -4.67 3.22 0.43
N LEU A 188 -5.63 2.30 0.38
CA LEU A 188 -7.06 2.59 0.45
C LEU A 188 -7.54 2.44 1.89
N GLU A 189 -8.05 3.53 2.46
CA GLU A 189 -8.62 3.56 3.78
C GLU A 189 -10.10 3.22 3.77
N ARG A 190 -10.49 2.38 4.73
CA ARG A 190 -11.84 1.91 4.99
C ARG A 190 -12.65 2.99 5.69
N ALA A 191 -13.95 2.97 5.43
CA ALA A 191 -14.91 3.79 6.14
C ALA A 191 -15.00 3.41 7.62
N ILE A 192 -15.17 4.40 8.48
CA ILE A 192 -15.42 4.19 9.91
C ILE A 192 -16.88 3.80 10.17
N LEU A 193 -17.13 3.31 11.38
CA LEU A 193 -18.46 3.05 11.89
C LEU A 193 -18.80 4.08 12.97
N ASP A 194 -20.03 4.57 12.97
CA ASP A 194 -20.57 5.39 14.05
C ASP A 194 -20.80 4.55 15.33
N ASP A 195 -21.20 5.22 16.43
CA ASP A 195 -21.51 4.58 17.71
C ASP A 195 -22.66 3.55 17.63
N HIS A 196 -23.42 3.55 16.54
CA HIS A 196 -24.53 2.63 16.26
C HIS A 196 -24.15 1.52 15.26
N GLY A 197 -22.92 1.50 14.76
CA GLY A 197 -22.43 0.54 13.77
C GLY A 197 -22.80 0.86 12.32
N ASN A 198 -23.30 2.06 12.02
CA ASN A 198 -23.56 2.50 10.66
C ASN A 198 -22.27 2.99 10.00
N VAL A 199 -22.11 2.73 8.70
CA VAL A 199 -20.93 3.17 7.94
C VAL A 199 -21.01 4.66 7.66
N GLU A 200 -19.95 5.41 7.99
CA GLU A 200 -19.82 6.84 7.70
C GLU A 200 -18.85 7.10 6.54
N LEU A 201 -19.09 8.18 5.78
CA LEU A 201 -18.13 8.63 4.76
C LEU A 201 -16.98 9.40 5.44
N ALA A 202 -16.22 8.70 6.28
CA ALA A 202 -15.09 9.20 7.04
C ALA A 202 -14.08 8.08 7.24
N VAL A 203 -12.82 8.45 7.47
CA VAL A 203 -11.69 7.54 7.66
C VAL A 203 -10.86 8.01 8.85
N ASP A 204 -10.18 7.08 9.54
CA ASP A 204 -9.40 7.36 10.75
C ASP A 204 -7.95 6.85 10.68
N GLY A 205 -7.56 6.23 9.56
CA GLY A 205 -6.24 5.65 9.36
C GLY A 205 -6.03 4.29 10.03
N TRP A 206 -6.96 3.77 10.84
CA TRP A 206 -6.77 2.53 11.59
C TRP A 206 -7.24 1.29 10.82
N GLY A 207 -6.54 0.17 11.02
CA GLY A 207 -6.93 -1.12 10.44
C GLY A 207 -6.71 -1.24 8.92
N ASN A 208 -6.02 -0.27 8.30
CA ASN A 208 -5.70 -0.27 6.88
C ASN A 208 -4.31 -0.88 6.64
N GLN A 209 -4.15 -1.55 5.49
CA GLN A 209 -2.87 -2.12 5.11
C GLN A 209 -2.04 -1.09 4.33
N HIS A 210 -0.81 -0.85 4.78
CA HIS A 210 0.13 0.08 4.16
C HIS A 210 1.36 -0.64 3.62
N LYS A 211 1.95 -0.09 2.54
CA LYS A 211 3.23 -0.57 2.00
C LYS A 211 4.38 0.32 2.48
N CYS A 212 4.86 0.07 3.69
CA CYS A 212 5.91 0.86 4.31
C CYS A 212 7.32 0.39 3.95
N ARG A 213 8.30 1.28 4.10
CA ARG A 213 9.72 0.88 4.24
C ARG A 213 9.88 0.13 5.57
N SER A 214 10.67 -0.95 5.60
CA SER A 214 10.94 -1.66 6.86
C SER A 214 11.56 -0.70 7.87
N TRP A 215 10.84 -0.48 8.97
CA TRP A 215 11.28 0.41 10.03
C TRP A 215 12.50 -0.14 10.75
N GLU A 216 12.60 -1.45 10.89
CA GLU A 216 13.75 -2.16 11.44
C GLU A 216 14.99 -1.94 10.58
N ALA A 217 14.84 -2.01 9.25
CA ALA A 217 15.95 -1.73 8.33
C ALA A 217 16.41 -0.27 8.40
N VAL A 218 15.47 0.68 8.51
CA VAL A 218 15.77 2.11 8.72
C VAL A 218 16.54 2.32 10.01
N GLN A 219 16.03 1.80 11.13
CA GLN A 219 16.68 1.90 12.44
C GLN A 219 18.06 1.26 12.42
N ALA A 220 18.20 0.07 11.85
CA ALA A 220 19.48 -0.63 11.77
C ALA A 220 20.48 0.13 10.87
N PHE A 221 20.02 0.74 9.77
CA PHE A 221 20.87 1.62 8.96
C PHE A 221 21.31 2.84 9.74
N ALA A 222 20.39 3.53 10.42
CA ALA A 222 20.69 4.72 11.22
C ALA A 222 21.66 4.40 12.37
N ALA A 223 21.48 3.27 13.05
CA ALA A 223 22.38 2.85 14.12
C ALA A 223 23.79 2.50 13.62
N ARG A 224 23.90 1.85 12.44
CA ARG A 224 25.20 1.50 11.84
C ARG A 224 25.96 2.70 11.29
N ASN A 225 25.26 3.71 10.81
CA ASN A 225 25.86 4.89 10.15
C ASN A 225 25.73 6.17 11.00
N GLY A 226 25.22 6.05 12.22
CA GLY A 226 25.11 7.16 13.15
C GLY A 226 26.50 7.70 13.45
N ILE A 227 26.60 9.03 13.56
CA ILE A 227 27.86 9.68 13.93
C ILE A 227 28.22 9.18 15.33
N THR A 228 29.31 8.41 15.42
CA THR A 228 29.77 7.80 16.67
C THR A 228 30.48 8.87 17.50
N THR A 229 29.72 9.67 18.26
CA THR A 229 30.29 10.28 19.46
C THR A 229 30.45 9.14 20.47
N GLY A 230 31.67 8.95 20.99
CA GLY A 230 32.07 7.74 21.72
C GLY A 230 31.10 7.29 22.82
N ARG A 231 31.07 5.98 23.07
CA ARG A 231 30.27 5.24 24.08
C ARG A 231 29.68 6.15 25.18
N GLY A 232 28.41 6.53 25.01
CA GLY A 232 27.62 7.25 26.00
C GLY A 232 27.69 8.78 25.97
N GLY A 233 28.30 9.39 24.95
CA GLY A 233 28.46 10.85 24.87
C GLY A 233 27.38 11.57 24.06
N SER A 234 26.75 12.55 24.70
CA SER A 234 25.84 13.55 24.15
C SER A 234 26.23 14.02 22.74
N LYS A 235 25.21 14.07 21.86
CA LYS A 235 24.90 15.14 20.88
C LYS A 235 26.08 15.87 20.22
N LEU A 236 26.06 15.93 18.88
CA LEU A 236 26.79 16.93 18.10
C LEU A 236 26.70 18.32 18.80
N GLU A 237 27.81 19.03 18.94
CA GLU A 237 27.82 20.41 19.48
C GLU A 237 26.73 21.24 18.76
N GLY A 238 25.81 21.84 19.53
CA GLY A 238 24.65 22.60 19.02
C GLY A 238 23.27 21.94 19.17
N PHE A 239 23.17 20.67 19.55
CA PHE A 239 21.88 19.98 19.79
C PHE A 239 21.34 20.09 21.23
N GLU A 240 22.03 20.84 22.10
CA GLU A 240 21.69 20.99 23.53
C GLU A 240 20.39 21.79 23.73
N HIS A 241 20.10 22.77 22.88
CA HIS A 241 18.96 23.68 23.08
C HIS A 241 17.60 23.19 22.59
N MET A 242 17.51 22.03 21.93
CA MET A 242 16.23 21.59 21.32
C MET A 242 15.21 21.02 22.32
N HIS A 243 15.59 20.73 23.57
CA HIS A 243 14.68 20.12 24.57
C HIS A 243 14.63 20.84 25.92
N GLU A 244 15.40 21.92 26.14
CA GLU A 244 15.48 22.59 27.44
C GLU A 244 14.66 23.89 27.54
N GLY A 245 13.98 24.30 26.47
CA GLY A 245 13.23 25.56 26.40
C GLY A 245 11.75 25.53 26.84
N HIS A 246 11.26 24.40 27.40
CA HIS A 246 9.86 24.29 27.83
C HIS A 246 9.77 23.87 29.31
N ARG A 247 10.11 24.79 30.20
CA ARG A 247 9.66 24.78 31.60
C ARG A 247 9.12 26.15 31.98
#